data_AF-A0A535I7Z4-F1
#
_entry.id   AF-A0A535I7Z4-F1
#
_cell.length_a   1.000
_cell.length_b   1.000
_cell.length_c   1.000
_cell.angle_alpha   90.00
_cell.angle_beta   90.00
_cell.angle_gamma   90.00
#
_symmetry.space_group_name_H-M   'P 1'
#
loop_
_entity.id
_entity.type
_entity.pdbx_description
1 polymer ?
#
loop_
_entity_poly.entity_id
_entity_poly.type
_entity_poly.pdbx_seq_one_letter_code
_entity_poly.pdbx_strand_id
1 'polypeptide(L)'
;MLAVPIATILYMARTIYGMRTTLHSAGLIRLSDKGRTPAERLALERAQSALEAGYDFARKVRREAELETILTEFIERLQRAFGSVERARGKRILDIACGSNSSRSPDTGERTAMFEPWFCRLLFALGADPVGVDAGDLEGERFEHHAADLSRIGALDFLPDASFDGIQDSRLFGSPEFLALLPRSQHAPIKAELRRQEKRLLKPGGVIIHSDNP
;
A
#
# COMPACT_ATOMS: atom_id res chain seq x y z
N MET A 1 -2.26 10.62 -38.56
CA MET A 1 -1.02 11.17 -37.97
C MET A 1 -1.22 12.67 -37.83
N LEU A 2 -1.75 13.12 -36.70
CA LEU A 2 -1.92 14.53 -36.35
C LEU A 2 -1.66 14.61 -34.84
N ALA A 3 -0.56 15.27 -34.50
CA ALA A 3 -0.11 15.52 -33.14
C ALA A 3 -1.09 16.48 -32.45
N VAL A 4 -1.48 16.14 -31.22
CA VAL A 4 -2.22 17.04 -30.32
C VAL A 4 -1.23 17.53 -29.26
N PRO A 5 -1.21 18.83 -28.90
CA PRO A 5 -0.06 19.47 -28.27
C PRO A 5 -0.02 19.31 -26.73
N ILE A 6 1.22 19.36 -26.21
CA ILE A 6 1.69 19.16 -24.83
C ILE A 6 1.26 20.30 -23.87
N ALA A 7 -0.03 20.62 -23.75
CA ALA A 7 -0.46 21.78 -22.94
C ALA A 7 -1.66 21.54 -22.01
N THR A 8 -1.93 20.29 -21.61
CA THR A 8 -2.98 20.01 -20.60
C THR A 8 -2.62 18.84 -19.69
N ILE A 9 -1.40 18.86 -19.14
CA ILE A 9 -0.97 18.03 -18.00
C ILE A 9 -0.40 18.98 -16.95
N LEU A 10 -1.27 19.79 -16.35
CA LEU A 10 -0.90 20.66 -15.23
C LEU A 10 -2.03 20.88 -14.23
N TYR A 11 -3.05 20.03 -14.27
CA TYR A 11 -4.18 20.06 -13.35
C TYR A 11 -4.46 18.62 -12.94
N MET A 12 -4.42 18.32 -11.64
CA MET A 12 -4.59 16.99 -11.00
C MET A 12 -3.33 16.22 -10.54
N ALA A 13 -2.18 16.88 -10.36
CA ALA A 13 -1.12 16.39 -9.45
C ALA A 13 -0.94 17.26 -8.21
N ARG A 14 -1.66 18.39 -8.13
CA ARG A 14 -1.48 19.44 -7.12
C ARG A 14 -2.49 19.41 -5.97
N THR A 15 -3.32 18.38 -5.84
CA THR A 15 -4.38 18.33 -4.82
C THR A 15 -4.22 17.19 -3.80
N ILE A 16 -3.15 16.39 -3.86
CA ILE A 16 -2.84 15.41 -2.80
C ILE A 16 -1.42 15.60 -2.23
N TYR A 17 -0.48 16.22 -2.95
CA TYR A 17 0.86 16.53 -2.43
C TYR A 17 1.06 18.04 -2.26
N GLY A 18 0.62 18.55 -1.11
CA GLY A 18 1.04 19.86 -0.62
C GLY A 18 2.51 19.80 -0.19
N MET A 19 3.41 20.12 -1.12
CA MET A 19 4.82 20.38 -0.84
C MET A 19 4.96 21.48 0.21
N ARG A 20 5.43 21.11 1.40
CA ARG A 20 6.34 21.95 2.18
C ARG A 20 7.69 21.26 2.15
N THR A 21 8.57 21.74 1.28
CA THR A 21 9.99 21.41 1.29
C THR A 21 10.63 22.04 2.52
N THR A 22 10.58 21.32 3.64
CA THR A 22 11.58 21.46 4.70
C THR A 22 12.61 20.37 4.46
N LEU A 23 13.80 20.77 3.98
CA LEU A 23 15.01 19.96 4.09
C LEU A 23 15.24 19.68 5.58
N HIS A 24 14.66 18.60 6.08
CA HIS A 24 15.12 18.00 7.31
C HIS A 24 16.40 17.23 6.98
N SER A 25 17.47 17.57 7.69
CA SER A 25 18.69 16.79 7.79
C SER A 25 18.34 15.30 7.88
N ALA A 26 18.83 14.50 6.93
CA ALA A 26 18.54 13.07 6.78
C ALA A 26 19.01 12.24 7.98
N GLY A 27 18.28 12.33 9.09
CA GLY A 27 18.19 11.24 10.04
C GLY A 27 17.29 10.19 9.42
N LEU A 28 17.76 8.95 9.31
CA LEU A 28 16.88 7.83 8.97
C LEU A 28 15.67 7.83 9.90
N ILE A 29 14.46 7.74 9.33
CA ILE A 29 13.26 7.54 10.12
C ILE A 29 13.47 6.43 11.14
N ARG A 30 13.08 6.73 12.37
CA ARG A 30 12.90 5.72 13.40
C ARG A 30 11.41 5.45 13.48
N LEU A 31 10.98 4.29 12.98
CA LEU A 31 9.58 3.88 13.03
C LEU A 31 9.09 3.85 14.49
N SER A 32 9.97 3.55 15.44
CA SER A 32 9.68 3.60 16.88
C SER A 32 9.20 4.97 17.37
N ASP A 33 9.59 6.08 16.74
CA ASP A 33 9.11 7.42 17.10
C ASP A 33 7.61 7.59 16.80
N LYS A 34 7.02 6.72 15.98
CA LYS A 34 5.57 6.71 15.65
C LYS A 34 4.74 5.88 16.64
N GLY A 35 5.38 5.15 17.56
CA GLY A 35 4.68 4.33 18.56
C GLY A 35 4.08 5.17 19.68
N ARG A 36 2.78 4.97 19.97
CA ARG A 36 2.04 5.72 21.00
C ARG A 36 2.32 5.23 22.42
N THR A 37 2.70 3.96 22.56
CA THR A 37 3.02 3.31 23.84
C THR A 37 4.43 2.70 23.78
N PRO A 38 5.10 2.45 24.92
CA PRO A 38 6.40 1.78 24.91
C PRO A 38 6.41 0.44 24.15
N ALA A 39 5.31 -0.30 24.23
CA ALA A 39 5.16 -1.58 23.55
C ALA A 39 5.02 -1.42 22.03
N GLU A 40 4.28 -0.41 21.55
CA GLU A 40 4.26 -0.04 20.13
C GLU A 40 5.64 0.39 19.62
N ARG A 41 6.37 1.20 20.39
CA ARG A 41 7.72 1.66 20.00
C ARG A 41 8.67 0.49 19.81
N LEU A 42 8.64 -0.47 20.74
CA LEU A 42 9.44 -1.69 20.66
C LEU A 42 9.03 -2.57 19.48
N ALA A 43 7.72 -2.70 19.20
CA ALA A 43 7.24 -3.44 18.04
C ALA A 43 7.71 -2.81 16.72
N LEU A 44 7.65 -1.48 16.61
CA LEU A 44 8.08 -0.73 15.43
C LEU A 44 9.60 -0.72 15.25
N GLU A 45 10.36 -0.69 16.35
CA GLU A 45 11.82 -0.85 16.31
C GLU A 45 12.21 -2.23 15.74
N ARG A 46 11.59 -3.30 16.25
CA ARG A 46 11.79 -4.66 15.73
C ARG A 46 11.38 -4.78 14.27
N ALA A 47 10.25 -4.17 13.90
CA ALA A 47 9.79 -4.17 12.51
C ALA A 47 10.79 -3.46 11.59
N GLN A 48 11.33 -2.32 12.01
CA GLN A 48 12.37 -1.60 11.26
C GLN A 48 13.64 -2.46 11.08
N SER A 49 14.11 -3.15 12.13
CA SER A 49 15.26 -4.06 12.01
C SER A 49 14.98 -5.21 11.02
N ALA A 50 13.76 -5.75 11.01
CA ALA A 50 13.37 -6.79 10.07
C ALA A 50 13.27 -6.28 8.63
N LEU A 51 12.79 -5.05 8.43
CA LEU A 51 12.76 -4.40 7.12
C LEU A 51 14.17 -4.10 6.61
N GLU A 52 15.08 -3.67 7.48
CA GLU A 52 16.48 -3.46 7.14
C GLU A 52 17.13 -4.76 6.65
N ALA A 53 17.02 -5.82 7.44
CA ALA A 53 17.64 -7.11 7.12
C ALA A 53 17.05 -7.78 5.88
N GLY A 54 15.77 -7.54 5.57
CA GLY A 54 15.09 -8.17 4.44
C GLY A 54 15.12 -7.39 3.14
N TYR A 55 15.23 -6.06 3.19
CA TYR A 55 14.88 -5.21 2.04
C TYR A 55 15.81 -4.00 1.84
N ASP A 56 16.96 -3.92 2.52
CA ASP A 56 17.87 -2.78 2.49
C ASP A 56 17.15 -1.44 2.77
N PHE A 57 16.23 -1.46 3.73
CA PHE A 57 15.26 -0.39 3.98
C PHE A 57 15.90 0.99 4.10
N ALA A 58 16.97 1.11 4.88
CA ALA A 58 17.69 2.35 5.09
C ALA A 58 18.27 2.93 3.79
N ARG A 59 18.77 2.07 2.89
CA ARG A 59 19.27 2.49 1.59
C ARG A 59 18.13 3.02 0.72
N LYS A 60 16.98 2.35 0.72
CA LYS A 60 15.82 2.76 -0.09
C LYS A 60 15.22 4.08 0.40
N VAL A 61 15.07 4.28 1.71
CA VAL A 61 14.60 5.56 2.30
C VAL A 61 15.53 6.72 1.96
N ARG A 62 16.86 6.51 1.98
CA ARG A 62 17.82 7.57 1.60
C ARG A 62 17.70 7.97 0.12
N ARG A 63 17.30 7.04 -0.74
CA ARG A 63 17.13 7.30 -2.18
C ARG A 63 15.77 7.92 -2.48
N GLU A 64 14.74 7.53 -1.74
CA GLU A 64 13.33 7.88 -1.97
C GLU A 64 12.71 8.30 -0.64
N ALA A 65 12.86 9.58 -0.30
CA ALA A 65 12.46 10.13 1.01
C ALA A 65 10.95 10.01 1.27
N GLU A 66 10.14 9.96 0.21
CA GLU A 66 8.70 9.75 0.24
C GLU A 66 8.31 8.44 0.94
N LEU A 67 9.18 7.42 0.92
CA LEU A 67 8.96 6.16 1.64
C LEU A 67 8.72 6.37 3.14
N GLU A 68 9.36 7.38 3.73
CA GLU A 68 9.15 7.75 5.12
C GLU A 68 7.69 8.16 5.38
N THR A 69 7.14 8.97 4.47
CA THR A 69 5.76 9.45 4.56
C THR A 69 4.78 8.31 4.37
N ILE A 70 5.05 7.42 3.40
CA ILE A 70 4.23 6.23 3.12
C ILE A 70 4.15 5.32 4.34
N LEU A 71 5.27 4.99 4.98
CA LEU A 71 5.27 4.12 6.15
C LEU A 71 4.64 4.78 7.38
N THR A 72 4.84 6.09 7.55
CA THR A 72 4.16 6.85 8.61
C THR A 72 2.65 6.75 8.46
N GLU A 73 2.14 6.97 7.24
CA GLU A 73 0.71 6.85 6.93
C GLU A 73 0.16 5.45 7.24
N PHE A 74 0.89 4.41 6.84
CA PHE A 74 0.52 3.01 7.13
C PHE A 74 0.46 2.71 8.63
N ILE A 75 1.43 3.17 9.42
CA ILE A 75 1.41 3.02 10.88
C ILE A 75 0.18 3.69 11.47
N GLU A 76 -0.12 4.92 11.05
CA GLU A 76 -1.29 5.65 11.55
C GLU A 76 -2.61 4.97 11.18
N ARG A 77 -2.72 4.43 9.96
CA ARG A 77 -3.90 3.65 9.53
C ARG A 77 -4.11 2.43 10.41
N LEU A 78 -3.04 1.66 10.68
CA LEU A 78 -3.11 0.50 11.58
C LEU A 78 -3.54 0.90 13.01
N GLN A 79 -2.96 1.98 13.54
CA GLN A 79 -3.34 2.48 14.86
C GLN A 79 -4.81 2.96 14.91
N ARG A 80 -5.34 3.54 13.84
CA ARG A 80 -6.76 3.92 13.76
C ARG A 80 -7.66 2.69 13.66
N ALA A 81 -7.32 1.75 12.79
CA ALA A 81 -8.15 0.59 12.50
C ALA A 81 -8.20 -0.42 13.65
N PHE A 82 -7.06 -0.69 14.30
CA PHE A 82 -6.95 -1.69 15.35
C PHE A 82 -6.76 -1.10 16.76
N GLY A 83 -6.60 0.22 16.87
CA GLY A 83 -6.31 0.92 18.13
C GLY A 83 -4.82 0.97 18.49
N SER A 84 -4.03 -0.02 18.08
CA SER A 84 -2.56 -0.02 18.17
C SER A 84 -1.95 -0.89 17.07
N VAL A 85 -0.68 -0.66 16.71
CA VAL A 85 0.02 -1.52 15.75
C VAL A 85 0.24 -2.94 16.27
N GLU A 86 0.35 -3.12 17.60
CA GLU A 86 0.55 -4.45 18.20
C GLU A 86 -0.65 -5.36 17.99
N ARG A 87 -1.86 -4.79 17.89
CA ARG A 87 -3.10 -5.54 17.69
C ARG A 87 -3.24 -6.10 16.26
N ALA A 88 -2.34 -5.73 15.34
CA ALA A 88 -2.22 -6.38 14.04
C ALA A 88 -1.51 -7.76 14.13
N ARG A 89 -0.78 -8.04 15.21
CA ARG A 89 -0.08 -9.33 15.39
C ARG A 89 -1.08 -10.49 15.32
N GLY A 90 -0.76 -11.49 14.51
CA GLY A 90 -1.60 -12.68 14.27
C GLY A 90 -2.90 -12.41 13.51
N LYS A 91 -3.12 -11.18 13.04
CA LYS A 91 -4.27 -10.84 12.18
C LYS A 91 -3.97 -11.18 10.75
N ARG A 92 -4.93 -11.79 10.06
CA ARG A 92 -4.84 -12.02 8.62
C ARG A 92 -5.37 -10.80 7.88
N ILE A 93 -4.51 -10.11 7.14
CA ILE A 93 -4.82 -8.79 6.58
C ILE A 93 -4.58 -8.80 5.07
N LEU A 94 -5.59 -8.42 4.28
CA LEU A 94 -5.47 -8.29 2.83
C LEU A 94 -5.00 -6.88 2.46
N ASP A 95 -4.04 -6.80 1.55
CA ASP A 95 -3.61 -5.56 0.91
C ASP A 95 -3.83 -5.67 -0.60
N ILE A 96 -4.85 -4.96 -1.08
CA ILE A 96 -5.25 -4.93 -2.49
C ILE A 96 -4.48 -3.79 -3.15
N ALA A 97 -3.94 -4.06 -4.34
CA ALA A 97 -3.03 -3.17 -5.05
C ALA A 97 -1.79 -2.86 -4.20
N CYS A 98 -1.20 -3.90 -3.61
CA CYS A 98 -0.13 -3.75 -2.63
C CYS A 98 1.15 -3.15 -3.22
N GLY A 99 1.27 -3.05 -4.55
CA GLY A 99 2.52 -2.72 -5.22
C GLY A 99 3.37 -3.96 -5.49
N SER A 100 4.52 -3.78 -6.13
CA SER A 100 5.36 -4.87 -6.63
C SER A 100 6.83 -4.50 -6.79
N ASN A 101 7.72 -5.50 -6.83
CA ASN A 101 9.17 -5.35 -7.00
C ASN A 101 9.58 -4.87 -8.41
N SER A 102 8.65 -4.92 -9.36
CA SER A 102 8.84 -4.47 -10.73
C SER A 102 8.23 -3.09 -11.02
N SER A 103 7.67 -2.43 -9.98
CA SER A 103 6.99 -1.15 -10.13
C SER A 103 7.91 -0.05 -10.64
N ARG A 104 7.32 0.86 -11.43
CA ARG A 104 8.02 1.98 -12.07
C ARG A 104 7.33 3.29 -11.73
N SER A 105 8.12 4.35 -11.64
CA SER A 105 7.59 5.70 -11.46
C SER A 105 6.79 6.11 -12.71
N PRO A 106 5.57 6.64 -12.57
CA PRO A 106 4.82 7.21 -13.70
C PRO A 106 5.57 8.36 -14.37
N ASP A 107 6.36 9.11 -13.60
CA ASP A 107 7.00 10.34 -14.06
C ASP A 107 8.27 10.05 -14.87
N THR A 108 9.07 9.06 -14.45
CA THR A 108 10.38 8.77 -15.05
C THR A 108 10.43 7.44 -15.79
N GLY A 109 9.48 6.53 -15.52
CA GLY A 109 9.51 5.15 -16.02
C GLY A 109 10.59 4.27 -15.38
N GLU A 110 11.41 4.80 -14.46
CA GLU A 110 12.44 4.05 -13.76
C GLU A 110 11.86 3.18 -12.64
N ARG A 111 12.56 2.11 -12.27
CA ARG A 111 12.18 1.31 -11.09
C ARG A 111 12.20 2.19 -9.84
N THR A 112 11.18 2.08 -9.01
CA THR A 112 11.03 2.85 -7.76
C THR A 112 10.69 1.91 -6.61
N ALA A 113 11.33 2.15 -5.48
CA ALA A 113 10.99 1.46 -4.25
C ALA A 113 9.67 1.95 -3.64
N MET A 114 9.20 3.17 -3.94
CA MET A 114 7.95 3.75 -3.40
C MET A 114 6.71 2.85 -3.57
N PHE A 115 6.70 2.04 -4.63
CA PHE A 115 5.59 1.16 -4.98
C PHE A 115 5.89 -0.32 -4.75
N GLU A 116 6.91 -0.64 -3.98
CA GLU A 116 7.08 -1.98 -3.44
C GLU A 116 6.04 -2.27 -2.35
N PRO A 117 5.78 -3.54 -2.00
CA PRO A 117 4.71 -3.93 -1.07
C PRO A 117 5.00 -3.63 0.40
N TRP A 118 5.27 -2.37 0.72
CA TRP A 118 5.70 -1.92 2.04
C TRP A 118 4.68 -2.13 3.14
N PHE A 119 3.38 -2.08 2.83
CA PHE A 119 2.36 -2.36 3.84
C PHE A 119 2.37 -3.83 4.25
N CYS A 120 2.36 -4.76 3.29
CA CYS A 120 2.55 -6.19 3.57
C CYS A 120 3.85 -6.46 4.32
N ARG A 121 4.97 -5.86 3.91
CA ARG A 121 6.26 -6.04 4.58
C ARG A 121 6.24 -5.52 6.02
N LEU A 122 5.63 -4.37 6.26
CA LEU A 122 5.45 -3.81 7.61
C LEU A 122 4.58 -4.73 8.47
N LEU A 123 3.45 -5.21 7.95
CA LEU A 123 2.55 -6.15 8.62
C LEU A 123 3.27 -7.45 9.00
N PHE A 124 4.00 -8.04 8.06
CA PHE A 124 4.78 -9.25 8.28
C PHE A 124 5.84 -9.01 9.37
N ALA A 125 6.55 -7.89 9.31
CA ALA A 125 7.54 -7.50 10.30
C ALA A 125 6.94 -7.25 11.71
N LEU A 126 5.67 -6.83 11.79
CA LEU A 126 4.92 -6.71 13.05
C LEU A 126 4.38 -8.06 13.56
N GLY A 127 4.51 -9.12 12.77
CA GLY A 127 4.02 -10.47 13.10
C GLY A 127 2.54 -10.69 12.78
N ALA A 128 1.97 -9.92 11.85
CA ALA A 128 0.69 -10.23 11.23
C ALA A 128 0.86 -11.32 10.14
N ASP A 129 -0.25 -11.71 9.52
CA ASP A 129 -0.31 -12.64 8.38
C ASP A 129 -0.86 -11.91 7.14
N PRO A 130 -0.03 -11.10 6.44
CA PRO A 130 -0.51 -10.34 5.30
C PRO A 130 -0.69 -11.22 4.06
N VAL A 131 -1.70 -10.88 3.27
CA VAL A 131 -1.90 -11.39 1.91
C VAL A 131 -1.85 -10.21 0.95
N GLY A 132 -0.86 -10.18 0.05
CA GLY A 132 -0.71 -9.12 -0.95
C GLY A 132 -1.32 -9.51 -2.30
N VAL A 133 -2.03 -8.58 -2.95
CA VAL A 133 -2.52 -8.76 -4.32
C VAL A 133 -2.14 -7.56 -5.17
N ASP A 134 -1.46 -7.81 -6.28
CA ASP A 134 -1.12 -6.80 -7.29
C ASP A 134 -1.05 -7.44 -8.68
N ALA A 135 -0.99 -6.65 -9.75
CA ALA A 135 -0.76 -7.17 -11.10
C ALA A 135 0.74 -7.39 -11.38
N GLY A 136 1.62 -6.73 -10.62
CA GLY A 136 3.06 -6.77 -10.78
C GLY A 136 3.75 -8.00 -10.16
N ASP A 137 5.08 -7.95 -10.20
CA ASP A 137 5.94 -9.04 -9.71
C ASP A 137 6.12 -8.98 -8.19
N LEU A 138 5.63 -10.01 -7.52
CA LEU A 138 5.73 -10.18 -6.06
C LEU A 138 6.72 -11.29 -5.69
N GLU A 139 7.40 -11.91 -6.66
CA GLU A 139 8.31 -13.04 -6.39
C GLU A 139 9.38 -12.66 -5.35
N GLY A 140 9.64 -13.59 -4.43
CA GLY A 140 10.63 -13.43 -3.36
C GLY A 140 10.09 -12.79 -2.08
N GLU A 141 8.83 -12.34 -2.03
CA GLU A 141 8.22 -11.97 -0.76
C GLU A 141 7.99 -13.17 0.15
N ARG A 142 8.05 -12.93 1.46
CA ARG A 142 7.95 -13.98 2.49
C ARG A 142 6.53 -14.21 3.00
N PHE A 143 5.60 -13.41 2.54
CA PHE A 143 4.18 -13.50 2.88
C PHE A 143 3.39 -14.07 1.70
N GLU A 144 2.16 -14.50 1.95
CA GLU A 144 1.30 -15.01 0.89
C GLU A 144 0.97 -13.88 -0.10
N HIS A 145 1.11 -14.14 -1.38
CA HIS A 145 0.89 -13.16 -2.42
C HIS A 145 0.26 -13.77 -3.67
N HIS A 146 -0.47 -12.96 -4.43
CA HIS A 146 -1.11 -13.38 -5.66
C HIS A 146 -1.01 -12.31 -6.73
N ALA A 147 -0.64 -12.71 -7.95
CA ALA A 147 -0.71 -11.84 -9.11
C ALA A 147 -2.14 -11.87 -9.69
N ALA A 148 -2.82 -10.73 -9.74
CA ALA A 148 -4.18 -10.64 -10.27
C ALA A 148 -4.43 -9.34 -11.04
N ASP A 149 -5.20 -9.45 -12.12
CA ASP A 149 -5.67 -8.30 -12.90
C ASP A 149 -6.91 -7.68 -12.24
N LEU A 150 -6.67 -6.67 -11.39
CA LEU A 150 -7.69 -5.95 -10.62
C LEU A 150 -8.66 -5.12 -11.50
N SER A 151 -8.43 -5.06 -12.82
CA SER A 151 -9.34 -4.41 -13.78
C SER A 151 -10.55 -5.27 -14.13
N ARG A 152 -10.60 -6.53 -13.64
CA ARG A 152 -11.64 -7.50 -13.96
C ARG A 152 -12.65 -7.69 -12.85
N ILE A 153 -13.90 -7.92 -13.24
CA ILE A 153 -14.94 -8.41 -12.31
C ILE A 153 -14.53 -9.79 -11.80
N GLY A 154 -14.67 -10.02 -10.48
CA GLY A 154 -14.28 -11.28 -9.86
C GLY A 154 -12.78 -11.48 -9.70
N ALA A 155 -11.96 -10.42 -9.85
CA ALA A 155 -10.50 -10.52 -9.73
C ALA A 155 -10.02 -11.13 -8.40
N LEU A 156 -10.85 -11.14 -7.36
CA LEU A 156 -10.55 -11.67 -6.03
C LEU A 156 -11.37 -12.93 -5.68
N ASP A 157 -12.10 -13.53 -6.62
CA ASP A 157 -13.00 -14.67 -6.36
C ASP A 157 -12.26 -15.95 -5.92
N PHE A 158 -10.96 -16.02 -6.18
CA PHE A 158 -10.11 -17.11 -5.70
C PHE A 158 -9.86 -17.06 -4.18
N LEU A 159 -10.06 -15.89 -3.55
CA LEU A 159 -9.95 -15.73 -2.10
C LEU A 159 -11.26 -16.15 -1.42
N PRO A 160 -11.19 -16.95 -0.34
CA PRO A 160 -12.38 -17.39 0.38
C PRO A 160 -13.11 -16.25 1.10
N ASP A 161 -14.43 -16.35 1.19
CA ASP A 161 -15.29 -15.43 1.94
C ASP A 161 -14.85 -15.32 3.42
N ALA A 162 -15.13 -14.17 4.04
CA ALA A 162 -14.98 -13.93 5.47
C ALA A 162 -13.63 -14.41 6.06
N SER A 163 -12.54 -14.14 5.35
CA SER A 163 -11.20 -14.69 5.66
C SER A 163 -10.23 -13.69 6.25
N PHE A 164 -10.55 -12.40 6.24
CA PHE A 164 -9.64 -11.33 6.66
C PHE A 164 -10.14 -10.54 7.87
N ASP A 165 -9.24 -10.31 8.83
CA ASP A 165 -9.47 -9.45 9.99
C ASP A 165 -9.38 -7.96 9.62
N GLY A 166 -8.61 -7.64 8.58
CA GLY A 166 -8.49 -6.29 8.05
C GLY A 166 -8.27 -6.31 6.55
N ILE A 167 -8.75 -5.27 5.87
CA ILE A 167 -8.50 -5.06 4.44
C ILE A 167 -8.01 -3.64 4.23
N GLN A 168 -6.95 -3.50 3.44
CA GLN A 168 -6.52 -2.24 2.87
C GLN A 168 -6.66 -2.33 1.35
N ASP A 169 -7.23 -1.30 0.74
CA ASP A 169 -7.10 -0.98 -0.68
C ASP A 169 -6.59 0.45 -0.73
N SER A 170 -5.33 0.63 -1.13
CA SER A 170 -4.80 1.96 -1.29
C SER A 170 -4.14 2.12 -2.64
N ARG A 171 -4.45 3.24 -3.29
CA ARG A 171 -3.81 3.79 -4.48
C ARG A 171 -4.19 3.10 -5.80
N LEU A 172 -5.10 2.12 -5.82
CA LEU A 172 -5.50 1.48 -7.06
C LEU A 172 -6.08 2.48 -8.08
N PHE A 173 -7.09 3.26 -7.69
CA PHE A 173 -7.63 4.33 -8.55
C PHE A 173 -6.83 5.64 -8.48
N GLY A 174 -5.76 5.66 -7.68
CA GLY A 174 -4.74 6.71 -7.70
C GLY A 174 -3.64 6.44 -8.73
N SER A 175 -3.48 5.20 -9.22
CA SER A 175 -2.48 4.82 -10.22
C SER A 175 -2.91 5.26 -11.63
N PRO A 176 -2.16 6.16 -12.29
CA PRO A 176 -2.39 6.52 -13.68
C PRO A 176 -2.31 5.30 -14.62
N GLU A 177 -1.43 4.36 -14.34
CA GLU A 177 -1.25 3.13 -15.10
C GLU A 177 -2.52 2.28 -15.05
N PHE A 178 -3.06 2.04 -13.86
CA PHE A 178 -4.31 1.29 -13.71
C PHE A 178 -5.47 1.97 -14.42
N LEU A 179 -5.60 3.30 -14.28
CA LEU A 179 -6.65 4.06 -14.96
C LEU A 179 -6.49 4.04 -16.49
N ALA A 180 -5.26 3.95 -17.00
CA ALA A 180 -4.99 3.84 -18.44
C ALA A 180 -5.41 2.48 -19.02
N LEU A 181 -5.42 1.42 -18.20
CA LEU A 181 -5.89 0.09 -18.60
C LEU A 181 -7.43 0.01 -18.69
N LEU A 182 -8.14 0.91 -18.01
CA LEU A 182 -9.59 0.88 -17.89
C LEU A 182 -10.27 2.01 -18.68
N PRO A 183 -11.20 1.70 -19.61
CA PRO A 183 -12.09 2.70 -20.17
C PRO A 183 -12.82 3.46 -19.05
N ARG A 184 -13.01 4.78 -19.19
CA ARG A 184 -13.69 5.62 -18.17
C ARG A 184 -15.07 5.07 -17.77
N SER A 185 -15.79 4.45 -18.69
CA SER A 185 -17.09 3.82 -18.43
C SER A 185 -17.01 2.63 -17.46
N GLN A 186 -15.84 2.00 -17.31
CA GLN A 186 -15.62 0.87 -16.42
C GLN A 186 -15.11 1.27 -15.03
N HIS A 187 -14.71 2.54 -14.81
CA HIS A 187 -14.18 2.98 -13.51
C HIS A 187 -15.19 2.75 -12.38
N ALA A 188 -16.43 3.23 -12.54
CA ALA A 188 -17.48 3.05 -11.52
C ALA A 188 -17.87 1.58 -11.30
N PRO A 189 -18.09 0.74 -12.33
CA PRO A 189 -18.29 -0.69 -12.17
C PRO A 189 -17.17 -1.41 -11.39
N ILE A 190 -15.91 -1.13 -11.69
CA ILE A 190 -14.78 -1.78 -10.99
C ILE A 190 -14.67 -1.29 -9.55
N LYS A 191 -14.92 0.00 -9.26
CA LYS A 191 -15.02 0.49 -7.87
C LYS A 191 -16.11 -0.23 -7.07
N ALA A 192 -17.28 -0.39 -7.67
CA ALA A 192 -18.41 -1.07 -7.03
C ALA A 192 -18.11 -2.56 -6.78
N GLU A 193 -17.43 -3.19 -7.74
CA GLU A 193 -16.95 -4.57 -7.62
C GLU A 193 -15.96 -4.72 -6.46
N LEU A 194 -14.92 -3.90 -6.40
CA LEU A 194 -13.92 -3.96 -5.33
C LEU A 194 -14.55 -3.75 -3.96
N ARG A 195 -15.46 -2.78 -3.83
CA ARG A 195 -16.23 -2.58 -2.59
C ARG A 195 -17.07 -3.82 -2.21
N ARG A 196 -17.66 -4.50 -3.19
CA ARG A 196 -18.39 -5.76 -2.94
C ARG A 196 -17.43 -6.84 -2.45
N GLN A 197 -16.26 -6.96 -3.07
CA GLN A 197 -15.25 -7.95 -2.71
C GLN A 197 -14.67 -7.69 -1.32
N GLU A 198 -14.34 -6.44 -0.98
CA GLU A 198 -13.92 -6.04 0.38
C GLU A 198 -14.94 -6.53 1.43
N LYS A 199 -16.24 -6.28 1.22
CA LYS A 199 -17.30 -6.73 2.13
C LYS A 199 -17.41 -8.25 2.23
N ARG A 200 -17.28 -8.97 1.10
CA ARG A 200 -17.33 -10.44 1.05
C ARG A 200 -16.15 -11.07 1.81
N LEU A 201 -14.97 -10.50 1.65
CA LEU A 201 -13.71 -11.04 2.16
C LEU A 201 -13.50 -10.75 3.66
N LEU A 202 -14.15 -9.71 4.19
CA LEU A 202 -14.03 -9.32 5.59
C LEU A 202 -14.73 -10.33 6.51
N LYS A 203 -14.06 -10.75 7.58
CA LYS A 203 -14.68 -11.48 8.69
C LYS A 203 -15.78 -10.64 9.35
N PRO A 204 -16.79 -11.27 10.00
CA PRO A 204 -17.65 -10.57 10.94
C PRO A 204 -16.81 -9.82 11.99
N GLY A 205 -16.99 -8.50 12.09
CA GLY A 205 -16.22 -7.64 12.99
C GLY A 205 -14.81 -7.29 12.52
N GLY A 206 -14.41 -7.69 11.31
CA GLY A 206 -13.20 -7.19 10.67
C GLY A 206 -13.32 -5.70 10.33
N VAL A 207 -12.20 -5.08 9.93
CA VAL A 207 -12.12 -3.64 9.69
C VAL A 207 -11.56 -3.29 8.32
N ILE A 208 -12.13 -2.26 7.68
CA ILE A 208 -11.47 -1.61 6.54
C ILE A 208 -10.42 -0.65 7.12
N ILE A 209 -9.15 -0.95 6.89
CA ILE A 209 -8.01 -0.16 7.36
C ILE A 209 -7.92 1.15 6.56
N HIS A 210 -8.10 1.03 5.24
CA HIS A 210 -8.25 2.13 4.29
C HIS A 210 -8.87 1.58 3.00
N SER A 211 -9.69 2.38 2.31
CA SER A 211 -10.18 2.07 0.97
C SER A 211 -10.32 3.37 0.18
N ASP A 212 -9.78 3.40 -1.04
CA ASP A 212 -10.02 4.50 -2.00
C ASP A 212 -11.43 4.43 -2.63
N ASN A 213 -12.25 3.47 -2.22
CA ASN A 213 -13.58 3.19 -2.76
C ASN A 213 -14.69 3.39 -1.70
N PRO A 214 -14.91 4.60 -1.14
CA PRO A 214 -15.84 4.86 -0.04
C PRO A 214 -17.33 4.70 -0.39
#